data_AF-A0A927F971-F1
#
_entry.id   AF-A0A927F971-F1
#
_cell.length_a   1.000
_cell.length_b   1.000
_cell.length_c   1.000
_cell.angle_alpha   90.00
_cell.angle_beta   90.00
_cell.angle_gamma   90.00
#
_symmetry.space_group_name_H-M   'P 1'
#
loop_
_entity.id
_entity.type
_entity.pdbx_description
1 polymer ?
#
loop_
_entity_poly.entity_id
_entity_poly.type
_entity_poly.pdbx_seq_one_letter_code
_entity_poly.pdbx_strand_id
1 'polypeptide(L)'
;MSILPRIVLLFSILALSTSYAAAQADDDDMLLIEIEGFEVFSNNMRIIDGLSGKEYTGDHPVILGFRREFDTILTKYHNKLLVDEAKRLKERAEVIKPFSEELAALSSYFGIEDFKITGPHLTRELSIFKRMAQDPFFNIEELVVWDLHSLQNNPTNIPANKYAKNIRFNQETGEWERRVITKWEVSWVSPDRHRRQIYKFKEQGLNLETQRGFHFSAGLRADVPSTAFQEVKLQYPIFYNTGEPVDAQIRKLKENFLLNLIYIYDPYSWVLRGNVRFRRGFHRQLHSHIKTQSLPIKDRDWFDRVLAHFLHDLATIRFWGVDEIYDLQILSEDKTNKHQLGTGLDLLNWNKADKREIDFDPEEPQTVPHISFDNPHRARYVLLDAYRRYGDTFLDALVSRFHAIEGRTSGKQLVRDAIEDASGVSADKYIPAAIKAQRSELKRFLRN
;
A
#
# COMPACT_ATOMS: atom_id res chain seq x y z
N MET A 1 25.04 -26.76 68.31
CA MET A 1 25.74 -27.07 67.03
C MET A 1 24.65 -27.25 65.99
N SER A 2 24.51 -26.54 64.88
CA SER A 2 25.25 -25.49 64.16
C SER A 2 24.19 -24.84 63.22
N ILE A 3 23.97 -23.52 63.24
CA ILE A 3 24.45 -22.53 62.26
C ILE A 3 24.04 -22.86 60.80
N LEU A 4 23.19 -21.98 60.21
CA LEU A 4 23.20 -21.32 58.86
C LEU A 4 24.08 -21.90 57.71
N PRO A 5 24.02 -21.46 56.42
CA PRO A 5 22.96 -20.82 55.58
C PRO A 5 23.04 -21.20 54.04
N ARG A 6 22.36 -20.38 53.20
CA ARG A 6 22.73 -19.89 51.82
C ARG A 6 22.14 -20.53 50.55
N ILE A 7 21.30 -19.72 49.89
CA ILE A 7 21.43 -19.23 48.50
C ILE A 7 21.89 -20.26 47.45
N VAL A 8 20.96 -20.68 46.59
CA VAL A 8 21.27 -20.89 45.16
C VAL A 8 20.20 -20.19 44.33
N LEU A 9 20.62 -19.08 43.75
CA LEU A 9 20.01 -18.38 42.65
C LEU A 9 20.32 -19.19 41.37
N LEU A 10 19.31 -19.70 40.67
CA LEU A 10 19.51 -20.17 39.30
C LEU A 10 18.23 -20.01 38.48
N PHE A 11 18.23 -18.90 37.74
CA PHE A 11 17.62 -18.69 36.43
C PHE A 11 17.09 -19.98 35.78
N SER A 12 15.78 -20.19 35.89
CA SER A 12 15.05 -20.94 34.89
C SER A 12 14.63 -19.95 33.82
N ILE A 13 15.53 -19.70 32.87
CA ILE A 13 15.19 -19.12 31.56
C ILE A 13 14.26 -20.15 30.93
N LEU A 14 12.94 -19.93 31.06
CA LEU A 14 11.98 -20.52 30.16
C LEU A 14 12.37 -20.03 28.77
N ALA A 15 12.91 -20.95 27.99
CA ALA A 15 13.00 -20.85 26.56
C ALA A 15 11.59 -20.57 26.01
N LEU A 16 11.28 -19.29 25.79
CA LEU A 16 10.27 -18.85 24.83
C LEU A 16 10.81 -19.16 23.44
N SER A 17 10.89 -20.45 23.11
CA SER A 17 10.96 -20.91 21.74
C SER A 17 9.55 -20.81 21.16
N THR A 18 9.14 -19.59 20.80
CA THR A 18 8.00 -19.40 19.89
C THR A 18 8.44 -19.86 18.51
N SER A 19 8.28 -21.15 18.26
CA SER A 19 8.26 -21.72 16.92
C SER A 19 7.03 -21.19 16.20
N TYR A 20 7.08 -19.96 15.69
CA TYR A 20 6.13 -19.50 14.68
C TYR A 20 6.45 -20.23 13.38
N ALA A 21 5.95 -21.45 13.27
CA ALA A 21 5.66 -22.02 11.96
C ALA A 21 4.69 -21.05 11.28
N ALA A 22 5.04 -20.62 10.05
CA ALA A 22 4.09 -19.94 9.19
C ALA A 22 2.91 -20.90 9.00
N ALA A 23 1.85 -20.71 9.76
CA ALA A 23 0.60 -21.42 9.55
C ALA A 23 0.18 -21.12 8.10
N GLN A 24 0.09 -22.16 7.27
CA GLN A 24 -0.66 -22.09 6.03
C GLN A 24 -2.07 -21.61 6.42
N ALA A 25 -2.38 -20.36 6.11
CA ALA A 25 -3.75 -19.89 6.17
C ALA A 25 -4.49 -20.69 5.08
N ASP A 26 -5.30 -21.64 5.52
CA ASP A 26 -6.16 -22.42 4.64
C ASP A 26 -7.31 -21.52 4.18
N ASP A 27 -7.86 -21.77 3.00
CA ASP A 27 -8.95 -20.95 2.44
C ASP A 27 -10.21 -20.97 3.35
N ASP A 28 -10.33 -21.98 4.21
CA ASP A 28 -11.40 -22.14 5.20
C ASP A 28 -11.34 -21.15 6.38
N ASP A 29 -10.18 -20.54 6.66
CA ASP A 29 -10.05 -19.46 7.68
C ASP A 29 -10.81 -18.18 7.26
N MET A 30 -11.22 -18.06 5.99
CA MET A 30 -11.84 -16.85 5.43
C MET A 30 -13.32 -16.70 5.80
N LEU A 31 -14.00 -17.78 6.24
CA LEU A 31 -15.44 -17.79 6.55
C LEU A 31 -15.77 -17.40 8.00
N LEU A 32 -14.76 -17.24 8.86
CA LEU A 32 -14.92 -17.16 10.31
C LEU A 32 -14.37 -15.87 10.94
N ILE A 33 -14.35 -14.77 10.19
CA ILE A 33 -14.09 -13.45 10.79
C ILE A 33 -15.42 -12.88 11.30
N GLU A 34 -15.99 -13.53 12.31
CA GLU A 34 -16.87 -12.83 13.25
C GLU A 34 -15.98 -11.82 13.96
N ILE A 35 -16.18 -10.54 13.66
CA ILE A 35 -15.43 -9.43 14.26
C ILE A 35 -15.91 -9.32 15.71
N GLU A 36 -15.37 -10.15 16.61
CA GLU A 36 -15.57 -10.03 18.05
C GLU A 36 -15.22 -8.60 18.48
N GLY A 37 -16.02 -8.01 19.37
CA GLY A 37 -15.89 -6.60 19.74
C GLY A 37 -14.50 -6.24 20.26
N PHE A 38 -13.76 -5.46 19.49
CA PHE A 38 -12.37 -5.09 19.77
C PHE A 38 -12.28 -3.78 20.59
N GLU A 39 -11.65 -3.84 21.78
CA GLU A 39 -11.12 -2.68 22.51
C GLU A 39 -9.58 -2.75 22.53
N VAL A 40 -8.94 -2.19 21.49
CA VAL A 40 -7.49 -2.30 21.29
C VAL A 40 -6.72 -1.10 21.86
N PHE A 41 -7.39 0.04 22.08
CA PHE A 41 -6.78 1.22 22.70
C PHE A 41 -7.06 1.26 24.19
N SER A 42 -6.02 1.10 25.01
CA SER A 42 -6.15 1.23 26.46
C SER A 42 -6.47 2.67 26.86
N ASN A 43 -7.41 2.86 27.80
CA ASN A 43 -7.85 4.15 28.35
C ASN A 43 -6.77 4.94 29.13
N ASN A 44 -5.49 4.52 29.09
CA ASN A 44 -4.41 5.02 29.94
C ASN A 44 -3.42 5.96 29.21
N MET A 45 -3.84 6.62 28.13
CA MET A 45 -3.01 7.62 27.46
C MET A 45 -2.66 8.76 28.43
N ARG A 46 -1.36 9.01 28.61
CA ARG A 46 -0.85 10.09 29.48
C ARG A 46 -0.98 11.43 28.77
N ILE A 47 -1.38 12.44 29.51
CA ILE A 47 -1.39 13.83 29.02
C ILE A 47 -0.14 14.51 29.57
N ILE A 48 0.64 15.12 28.70
CA ILE A 48 1.89 15.77 29.04
C ILE A 48 1.77 17.26 28.75
N ASP A 49 2.18 18.10 29.68
CA ASP A 49 2.43 19.52 29.41
C ASP A 49 3.74 19.65 28.62
N GLY A 50 3.64 20.12 27.38
CA GLY A 50 4.76 20.29 26.46
C GLY A 50 5.76 21.34 26.91
N LEU A 51 5.37 22.35 27.69
CA LEU A 51 6.29 23.37 28.18
C LEU A 51 7.18 22.81 29.30
N SER A 52 6.59 22.16 30.31
CA SER A 52 7.34 21.59 31.44
C SER A 52 7.92 20.19 31.18
N GLY A 53 7.34 19.45 30.24
CA GLY A 53 7.64 18.04 29.99
C GLY A 53 7.11 17.08 31.07
N LYS A 54 6.29 17.55 32.00
CA LYS A 54 5.69 16.76 33.09
C LYS A 54 4.27 16.34 32.75
N GLU A 55 3.73 15.40 33.52
CA GLU A 55 2.33 15.01 33.41
C GLU A 55 1.41 16.21 33.67
N TYR A 56 0.44 16.39 32.79
CA TYR A 56 -0.50 17.49 32.83
C TYR A 56 -1.50 17.27 33.97
N THR A 57 -1.54 18.20 34.92
CA THR A 57 -2.41 18.16 36.09
C THR A 57 -3.49 19.25 36.09
N GLY A 58 -3.55 20.05 35.02
CA GLY A 58 -4.53 21.13 34.89
C GLY A 58 -5.92 20.66 34.47
N ASP A 59 -6.85 21.61 34.40
CA ASP A 59 -8.27 21.39 34.10
C ASP A 59 -8.74 22.10 32.81
N HIS A 60 -7.82 22.46 31.92
CA HIS A 60 -8.15 23.27 30.76
C HIS A 60 -9.22 22.58 29.87
N PRO A 61 -10.35 23.25 29.59
CA PRO A 61 -11.54 22.60 29.05
C PRO A 61 -11.33 22.04 27.63
N VAL A 62 -10.48 22.67 26.82
CA VAL A 62 -10.13 22.17 25.47
C VAL A 62 -9.40 20.83 25.54
N ILE A 63 -8.46 20.69 26.49
CA ILE A 63 -7.62 19.48 26.62
C ILE A 63 -8.49 18.32 27.09
N LEU A 64 -9.27 18.55 28.15
CA LEU A 64 -10.17 17.54 28.70
C LEU A 64 -11.28 17.19 27.71
N GLY A 65 -11.82 18.18 27.00
CA GLY A 65 -12.84 17.98 25.96
C GLY A 65 -12.33 17.11 24.81
N PHE A 66 -11.15 17.41 24.27
CA PHE A 66 -10.54 16.59 23.23
C PHE A 66 -10.15 15.20 23.74
N ARG A 67 -9.58 15.07 24.95
CA ARG A 67 -9.21 13.79 25.56
C ARG A 67 -10.39 12.83 25.66
N ARG A 68 -11.59 13.32 26.05
CA ARG A 68 -12.80 12.50 26.19
C ARG A 68 -13.22 11.82 24.89
N GLU A 69 -12.97 12.47 23.76
CA GLU A 69 -13.35 11.95 22.45
C GLU A 69 -12.22 11.19 21.74
N PHE A 70 -10.98 11.36 22.18
CA PHE A 70 -9.80 10.84 21.52
C PHE A 70 -9.84 9.31 21.31
N ASP A 71 -10.07 8.56 22.39
CA ASP A 71 -10.11 7.10 22.34
C ASP A 71 -11.29 6.62 21.49
N THR A 72 -12.42 7.33 21.55
CA THR A 72 -13.59 7.04 20.71
C THR A 72 -13.27 7.22 19.22
N ILE A 73 -12.55 8.28 18.85
CA ILE A 73 -12.15 8.54 17.46
C ILE A 73 -11.19 7.45 16.99
N LEU A 74 -10.15 7.13 17.77
CA LEU A 74 -9.18 6.09 17.44
C LEU A 74 -9.84 4.72 17.24
N THR A 75 -10.65 4.30 18.21
CA THR A 75 -11.35 3.01 18.15
C THR A 75 -12.29 2.94 16.96
N LYS A 76 -13.10 3.99 16.71
CA LYS A 76 -13.99 4.02 15.54
C LYS A 76 -13.22 3.99 14.23
N TYR A 77 -12.12 4.72 14.13
CA TYR A 77 -11.29 4.75 12.93
C TYR A 77 -10.65 3.39 12.67
N HIS A 78 -10.04 2.76 13.68
CA HIS A 78 -9.47 1.41 13.58
C HIS A 78 -10.51 0.37 13.16
N ASN A 79 -11.69 0.38 13.79
CA ASN A 79 -12.78 -0.53 13.46
C ASN A 79 -13.25 -0.33 12.02
N LYS A 80 -13.35 0.92 11.55
CA LYS A 80 -13.67 1.20 10.16
C LYS A 80 -12.64 0.61 9.21
N LEU A 81 -11.34 0.74 9.52
CA LEU A 81 -10.27 0.16 8.70
C LEU A 81 -10.38 -1.37 8.63
N LEU A 82 -10.63 -2.04 9.75
CA LEU A 82 -10.81 -3.48 9.80
C LEU A 82 -12.02 -3.94 8.98
N VAL A 83 -13.16 -3.29 9.13
CA VAL A 83 -14.39 -3.62 8.37
C VAL A 83 -14.18 -3.43 6.88
N ASP A 84 -13.62 -2.29 6.47
CA ASP A 84 -13.36 -1.98 5.07
C ASP A 84 -12.36 -3.00 4.45
N GLU A 85 -11.37 -3.43 5.23
CA GLU A 85 -10.38 -4.42 4.79
C GLU A 85 -10.94 -5.84 4.73
N ALA A 86 -11.68 -6.28 5.75
CA ALA A 86 -12.34 -7.59 5.76
C ALA A 86 -13.29 -7.74 4.57
N LYS A 87 -14.04 -6.68 4.25
CA LYS A 87 -14.91 -6.64 3.07
C LYS A 87 -14.10 -6.84 1.78
N ARG A 88 -13.00 -6.11 1.59
CA ARG A 88 -12.13 -6.23 0.40
C ARG A 88 -11.48 -7.61 0.29
N LEU A 89 -11.04 -8.17 1.40
CA LEU A 89 -10.48 -9.53 1.46
C LEU A 89 -11.51 -10.56 1.01
N LYS A 90 -12.74 -10.48 1.54
CA LYS A 90 -13.84 -11.36 1.17
C LYS A 90 -14.21 -11.25 -0.30
N GLU A 91 -14.47 -10.03 -0.78
CA GLU A 91 -14.78 -9.77 -2.20
C GLU A 91 -13.68 -10.33 -3.12
N ARG A 92 -12.41 -10.21 -2.71
CA ARG A 92 -11.31 -10.74 -3.51
C ARG A 92 -11.21 -12.27 -3.44
N ALA A 93 -11.37 -12.86 -2.26
CA ALA A 93 -11.38 -14.31 -2.05
C ALA A 93 -12.42 -14.99 -2.95
N GLU A 94 -13.64 -14.44 -2.99
CA GLU A 94 -14.75 -14.98 -3.78
C GLU A 94 -14.46 -14.99 -5.29
N VAL A 95 -13.67 -14.03 -5.79
CA VAL A 95 -13.38 -13.90 -7.22
C VAL A 95 -12.09 -14.63 -7.64
N ILE A 96 -11.18 -14.98 -6.71
CA ILE A 96 -9.90 -15.61 -7.05
C ILE A 96 -10.09 -16.90 -7.84
N LYS A 97 -10.91 -17.82 -7.36
CA LYS A 97 -11.12 -19.11 -8.02
C LYS A 97 -11.81 -18.97 -9.38
N PRO A 98 -12.99 -18.32 -9.51
CA PRO A 98 -13.63 -18.11 -10.79
C PRO A 98 -12.74 -17.37 -11.82
N PHE A 99 -12.01 -16.34 -11.38
CA PHE A 99 -11.09 -15.62 -12.25
C PHE A 99 -9.92 -16.50 -12.71
N SER A 100 -9.45 -17.41 -11.85
CA SER A 100 -8.38 -18.34 -12.20
C SER A 100 -8.84 -19.40 -13.18
N GLU A 101 -10.04 -19.94 -13.00
CA GLU A 101 -10.68 -20.88 -13.93
C GLU A 101 -10.90 -20.23 -15.31
N GLU A 102 -11.36 -18.97 -15.33
CA GLU A 102 -11.52 -18.18 -16.54
C GLU A 102 -10.19 -17.98 -17.28
N LEU A 103 -9.12 -17.61 -16.55
CA LEU A 103 -7.79 -17.48 -17.16
C LEU A 103 -7.25 -18.80 -17.69
N ALA A 104 -7.50 -19.91 -16.99
CA ALA A 104 -7.11 -21.24 -17.45
C ALA A 104 -7.87 -21.64 -18.73
N ALA A 105 -9.17 -21.35 -18.79
CA ALA A 105 -9.98 -21.58 -19.97
C ALA A 105 -9.52 -20.74 -21.17
N LEU A 106 -9.28 -19.43 -20.96
CA LEU A 106 -8.74 -18.54 -21.99
C LEU A 106 -7.34 -18.98 -22.46
N SER A 107 -6.47 -19.41 -21.53
CA SER A 107 -5.14 -19.92 -21.90
C SER A 107 -5.26 -21.19 -22.74
N SER A 108 -6.13 -22.12 -22.35
CA SER A 108 -6.36 -23.37 -23.07
C SER A 108 -6.96 -23.12 -24.46
N TYR A 109 -7.81 -22.11 -24.61
CA TYR A 109 -8.36 -21.69 -25.91
C TYR A 109 -7.25 -21.28 -26.90
N PHE A 110 -6.17 -20.69 -26.39
CA PHE A 110 -4.96 -20.34 -27.14
C PHE A 110 -3.95 -21.48 -27.23
N GLY A 111 -4.29 -22.72 -26.84
CA GLY A 111 -3.35 -23.86 -26.86
C GLY A 111 -2.25 -23.77 -25.80
N ILE A 112 -2.42 -22.92 -24.78
CA ILE A 112 -1.54 -22.85 -23.61
C ILE A 112 -2.15 -23.76 -22.53
N GLU A 113 -1.79 -25.04 -22.60
CA GLU A 113 -2.33 -26.08 -21.74
C GLU A 113 -1.75 -26.02 -20.30
N ASP A 114 -2.44 -26.69 -19.38
CA ASP A 114 -2.03 -26.89 -17.98
C ASP A 114 -1.74 -25.61 -17.18
N PHE A 115 -2.20 -24.44 -17.63
CA PHE A 115 -2.08 -23.24 -16.84
C PHE A 115 -2.96 -23.34 -15.59
N LYS A 116 -2.30 -23.33 -14.43
CA LYS A 116 -2.96 -23.23 -13.13
C LYS A 116 -2.32 -22.11 -12.36
N ILE A 117 -3.16 -21.28 -11.78
CA ILE A 117 -2.71 -20.31 -10.80
C ILE A 117 -2.40 -21.09 -9.51
N THR A 118 -1.19 -20.89 -8.98
CA THR A 118 -0.72 -21.62 -7.81
C THR A 118 -0.30 -20.67 -6.70
N GLY A 119 -0.36 -21.19 -5.47
CA GLY A 119 0.11 -20.53 -4.27
C GLY A 119 -0.99 -19.77 -3.52
N PRO A 120 -0.79 -19.51 -2.22
CA PRO A 120 -1.78 -18.87 -1.39
C PRO A 120 -1.94 -17.39 -1.79
N HIS A 121 -3.14 -17.06 -2.28
CA HIS A 121 -3.53 -15.71 -2.60
C HIS A 121 -3.82 -14.97 -1.30
N LEU A 122 -3.45 -13.69 -1.23
CA LEU A 122 -3.72 -12.84 -0.07
C LEU A 122 -2.94 -13.21 1.20
N THR A 123 -1.95 -14.11 1.18
CA THR A 123 -1.17 -14.50 2.39
C THR A 123 -0.64 -13.31 3.17
N ARG A 124 -0.06 -12.35 2.44
CA ARG A 124 0.48 -11.13 3.02
C ARG A 124 -0.65 -10.29 3.60
N GLU A 125 -1.73 -10.15 2.86
CA GLU A 125 -2.87 -9.34 3.22
C GLU A 125 -3.59 -9.89 4.47
N LEU A 126 -3.81 -11.21 4.53
CA LEU A 126 -4.37 -11.93 5.67
C LEU A 126 -3.45 -11.86 6.90
N SER A 127 -2.14 -12.01 6.74
CA SER A 127 -1.17 -11.85 7.84
C SER A 127 -1.25 -10.46 8.46
N ILE A 128 -1.36 -9.43 7.61
CA ILE A 128 -1.48 -8.05 8.06
C ILE A 128 -2.84 -7.81 8.73
N PHE A 129 -3.93 -8.30 8.15
CA PHE A 129 -5.26 -8.20 8.73
C PHE A 129 -5.33 -8.88 10.10
N LYS A 130 -4.83 -10.13 10.22
CA LYS A 130 -4.74 -10.86 11.50
C LYS A 130 -3.94 -10.07 12.54
N ARG A 131 -2.83 -9.44 12.14
CA ARG A 131 -2.09 -8.53 13.03
C ARG A 131 -2.95 -7.36 13.48
N MET A 132 -3.60 -6.64 12.55
CA MET A 132 -4.42 -5.47 12.88
C MET A 132 -5.62 -5.80 13.77
N ALA A 133 -6.17 -7.01 13.63
CA ALA A 133 -7.25 -7.50 14.47
C ALA A 133 -6.77 -7.74 15.91
N GLN A 134 -5.52 -8.17 16.07
CA GLN A 134 -4.92 -8.40 17.40
C GLN A 134 -4.41 -7.11 18.03
N ASP A 135 -3.61 -6.35 17.30
CA ASP A 135 -2.90 -5.15 17.78
C ASP A 135 -2.89 -4.05 16.71
N PRO A 136 -2.93 -2.77 17.10
CA PRO A 136 -2.85 -1.69 16.14
C PRO A 136 -1.39 -1.57 15.65
N PHE A 137 -1.18 -1.03 14.45
CA PHE A 137 0.17 -0.82 13.92
C PHE A 137 1.00 0.18 14.74
N PHE A 138 0.32 1.08 15.43
CA PHE A 138 0.92 2.02 16.36
C PHE A 138 -0.01 2.23 17.55
N ASN A 139 0.56 2.71 18.63
CA ASN A 139 -0.15 3.13 19.82
C ASN A 139 0.23 4.57 20.17
N ILE A 140 -0.76 5.42 20.47
CA ILE A 140 -0.49 6.79 20.95
C ILE A 140 -0.45 6.75 22.47
N GLU A 141 0.76 6.76 23.03
CA GLU A 141 0.94 6.62 24.48
C GLU A 141 0.84 7.95 25.24
N GLU A 142 1.22 9.04 24.56
CA GLU A 142 1.38 10.36 25.17
C GLU A 142 0.72 11.42 24.27
N LEU A 143 -0.30 12.10 24.80
CA LEU A 143 -0.85 13.33 24.24
C LEU A 143 -0.04 14.51 24.79
N VAL A 144 0.72 15.19 23.94
CA VAL A 144 1.57 16.31 24.36
C VAL A 144 0.86 17.62 24.05
N VAL A 145 0.55 18.39 25.08
CA VAL A 145 -0.22 19.62 24.94
C VAL A 145 0.70 20.83 24.98
N TRP A 146 0.59 21.72 23.99
CA TRP A 146 1.30 22.98 24.00
C TRP A 146 0.33 24.17 24.05
N ASP A 147 0.63 25.11 24.94
CA ASP A 147 0.03 26.43 24.93
C ASP A 147 0.66 27.26 23.80
N LEU A 148 -0.13 27.47 22.74
CA LEU A 148 0.33 28.18 21.56
C LEU A 148 0.65 29.65 21.86
N HIS A 149 -0.07 30.28 22.79
CA HIS A 149 0.19 31.67 23.17
C HIS A 149 1.57 31.81 23.83
N SER A 150 1.89 30.91 24.76
CA SER A 150 3.20 30.86 25.40
C SER A 150 4.34 30.59 24.40
N LEU A 151 4.12 29.71 23.42
CA LEU A 151 5.08 29.44 22.35
C LEU A 151 5.29 30.64 21.41
N GLN A 152 4.22 31.35 21.05
CA GLN A 152 4.28 32.54 20.17
C GLN A 152 5.01 33.71 20.82
N ASN A 153 4.92 33.85 22.14
CA ASN A 153 5.63 34.91 22.88
C ASN A 153 7.16 34.70 22.89
N ASN A 154 7.66 33.48 22.62
CA ASN A 154 9.09 33.17 22.59
C ASN A 154 9.45 32.16 21.48
N PRO A 155 9.35 32.53 20.19
CA PRO A 155 9.50 31.60 19.06
C PRO A 155 10.90 30.98 18.94
N THR A 156 11.92 31.62 19.51
CA THR A 156 13.32 31.16 19.50
C THR A 156 13.69 30.30 20.69
N ASN A 157 12.87 30.27 21.75
CA ASN A 157 13.17 29.56 22.98
C ASN A 157 12.39 28.24 23.03
N ILE A 158 12.87 27.25 22.28
CA ILE A 158 12.29 25.90 22.28
C ILE A 158 12.51 25.25 23.65
N PRO A 159 11.45 24.72 24.31
CA PRO A 159 11.60 24.09 25.62
C PRO A 159 12.60 22.94 25.61
N ALA A 160 13.47 22.89 26.62
CA ALA A 160 14.55 21.91 26.72
C ALA A 160 14.06 20.56 27.29
N ASN A 161 13.09 19.91 26.62
CA ASN A 161 12.57 18.61 27.02
C ASN A 161 12.44 17.63 25.85
N LYS A 162 12.24 16.33 26.15
CA LYS A 162 12.20 15.26 25.13
C LYS A 162 11.08 15.40 24.10
N TYR A 163 10.06 16.22 24.37
CA TYR A 163 8.89 16.41 23.52
C TYR A 163 9.03 17.56 22.54
N ALA A 164 9.99 18.47 22.75
CA ALA A 164 10.23 19.60 21.87
C ALA A 164 10.56 19.21 20.43
N LYS A 165 11.07 18.01 20.21
CA LYS A 165 11.24 17.40 18.88
C LYS A 165 9.93 17.30 18.08
N ASN A 166 8.77 17.30 18.75
CA ASN A 166 7.44 17.19 18.16
C ASN A 166 6.86 18.55 17.73
N ILE A 167 7.63 19.64 17.80
CA ILE A 167 7.23 20.96 17.30
C ILE A 167 8.38 21.63 16.53
N ARG A 168 8.05 22.57 15.63
CA ARG A 168 9.02 23.45 14.95
C ARG A 168 8.40 24.81 14.66
N PHE A 169 9.13 25.88 14.89
CA PHE A 169 8.77 27.19 14.36
C PHE A 169 9.17 27.29 12.88
N ASN A 170 8.21 27.61 12.01
CA ASN A 170 8.45 27.88 10.60
C ASN A 170 8.70 29.39 10.42
N GLN A 171 9.93 29.75 10.07
CA GLN A 171 10.33 31.14 9.90
C GLN A 171 9.70 31.82 8.68
N GLU A 172 9.31 31.05 7.67
CA GLU A 172 8.72 31.59 6.43
C GLU A 172 7.26 31.99 6.65
N THR A 173 6.50 31.16 7.38
CA THR A 173 5.09 31.43 7.68
C THR A 173 4.90 32.19 8.99
N GLY A 174 5.88 32.17 9.89
CA GLY A 174 5.77 32.73 11.23
C GLY A 174 4.92 31.88 12.18
N GLU A 175 4.67 30.61 11.83
CA GLU A 175 3.77 29.73 12.57
C GLU A 175 4.49 28.54 13.21
N TRP A 176 3.91 28.01 14.29
CA TRP A 176 4.37 26.76 14.88
C TRP A 176 3.74 25.56 14.16
N GLU A 177 4.56 24.56 13.88
CA GLU A 177 4.20 23.27 13.27
C GLU A 177 4.32 22.16 14.31
N ARG A 178 3.42 21.18 14.24
CA ARG A 178 3.37 19.94 15.00
C ARG A 178 3.96 18.79 14.20
N ARG A 179 4.60 17.87 14.91
CA ARG A 179 5.31 16.74 14.33
C ARG A 179 5.11 15.49 15.16
N VAL A 180 4.85 14.39 14.49
CA VAL A 180 4.95 13.07 15.10
C VAL A 180 6.29 12.48 14.68
N ILE A 181 7.13 12.11 15.64
CA ILE A 181 8.38 11.40 15.38
C ILE A 181 8.23 9.97 15.87
N THR A 182 8.46 9.04 14.97
CA THR A 182 8.38 7.60 15.20
C THR A 182 9.78 7.02 15.20
N LYS A 183 10.06 6.18 16.21
CA LYS A 183 11.28 5.40 16.30
C LYS A 183 10.91 3.94 16.15
N TRP A 184 11.44 3.30 15.11
CA TRP A 184 11.24 1.90 14.82
C TRP A 184 12.44 1.12 15.33
N GLU A 185 12.17 0.18 16.23
CA GLU A 185 13.14 -0.82 16.62
C GLU A 185 13.01 -2.00 15.64
N VAL A 186 14.08 -2.24 14.89
CA VAL A 186 14.07 -3.22 13.81
C VAL A 186 15.10 -4.28 14.08
N SER A 187 14.62 -5.52 14.15
CA SER A 187 15.43 -6.69 14.46
C SER A 187 15.19 -7.81 13.45
N TRP A 188 16.23 -8.25 12.76
CA TRP A 188 16.12 -9.33 11.78
C TRP A 188 17.39 -10.17 11.69
N VAL A 189 17.23 -11.39 11.16
CA VAL A 189 18.34 -12.26 10.80
C VAL A 189 18.77 -11.94 9.38
N SER A 190 20.03 -11.57 9.18
CA SER A 190 20.61 -11.35 7.86
C SER A 190 20.48 -12.63 7.00
N PRO A 191 20.11 -12.52 5.71
CA PRO A 191 20.06 -13.65 4.80
C PRO A 191 21.47 -14.14 4.37
N ASP A 192 22.54 -13.49 4.86
CA ASP A 192 23.90 -13.94 4.62
C ASP A 192 24.18 -15.33 5.21
N ARG A 193 25.24 -15.99 4.71
CA ARG A 193 25.65 -17.34 5.15
C ARG A 193 25.88 -17.47 6.67
N HIS A 194 26.05 -16.36 7.39
CA HIS A 194 26.37 -16.34 8.81
C HIS A 194 25.15 -16.03 9.69
N ARG A 195 23.96 -15.79 9.10
CA ARG A 195 22.67 -15.59 9.81
C ARG A 195 22.80 -14.69 11.04
N ARG A 196 23.50 -13.56 10.91
CA ARG A 196 23.70 -12.64 12.03
C ARG A 196 22.40 -11.90 12.37
N GLN A 197 22.08 -11.85 13.66
CA GLN A 197 21.02 -10.96 14.15
C GLN A 197 21.50 -9.51 14.04
N ILE A 198 20.71 -8.68 13.38
CA ILE A 198 20.96 -7.25 13.21
C ILE A 198 19.89 -6.49 13.97
N TYR A 199 20.32 -5.51 14.77
CA TYR A 199 19.45 -4.55 15.45
C TYR A 199 19.77 -3.15 14.94
N LYS A 200 18.74 -2.42 14.48
CA LYS A 200 18.87 -1.02 14.06
C LYS A 200 17.66 -0.21 14.51
N PHE A 201 17.92 1.06 14.77
CA PHE A 201 16.87 2.05 14.97
C PHE A 201 16.65 2.82 13.67
N LYS A 202 15.39 3.04 13.32
CA LYS A 202 15.01 3.94 12.25
C LYS A 202 14.13 5.04 12.80
N GLU A 203 14.53 6.29 12.58
CA GLU A 203 13.78 7.46 13.01
C GLU A 203 13.21 8.19 11.81
N GLN A 204 11.89 8.36 11.82
CA GLN A 204 11.13 9.05 10.79
C GLN A 204 10.00 9.85 11.42
N GLY A 205 9.55 10.92 10.80
CA GLY A 205 8.45 11.72 11.31
C GLY A 205 7.49 12.20 10.23
N LEU A 206 6.38 12.73 10.70
CA LEU A 206 5.29 13.31 9.92
C LEU A 206 5.03 14.72 10.43
N ASN A 207 5.00 15.70 9.53
CA ASN A 207 4.57 17.05 9.84
C ASN A 207 3.03 17.09 9.74
N LEU A 208 2.35 17.54 10.80
CA LEU A 208 0.89 17.42 10.92
C LEU A 208 0.12 18.56 10.25
N GLU A 209 0.81 19.65 9.89
CA GLU A 209 0.25 20.79 9.16
C GLU A 209 0.31 20.54 7.66
N THR A 210 1.41 19.95 7.19
CA THR A 210 1.66 19.71 5.76
C THR A 210 1.41 18.27 5.33
N GLN A 211 1.27 17.35 6.28
CA GLN A 211 1.16 15.90 6.05
C GLN A 211 2.38 15.30 5.29
N ARG A 212 3.53 16.00 5.33
CA ARG A 212 4.77 15.58 4.69
C ARG A 212 5.64 14.76 5.65
N GLY A 213 6.16 13.62 5.17
CA GLY A 213 7.07 12.75 5.92
C GLY A 213 8.55 13.19 5.85
N PHE A 214 9.35 12.87 6.87
CA PHE A 214 10.78 13.16 6.97
C PHE A 214 11.57 12.07 7.73
N HIS A 215 12.91 12.05 7.65
CA HIS A 215 13.76 11.09 8.37
C HIS A 215 14.94 11.74 9.08
N PHE A 216 15.38 11.11 10.15
CA PHE A 216 16.59 11.49 10.90
C PHE A 216 17.73 10.48 10.76
N SER A 217 17.44 9.23 10.36
CA SER A 217 18.44 8.16 10.27
C SER A 217 18.64 7.64 8.84
N ALA A 218 19.80 6.99 8.61
CA ALA A 218 20.06 6.24 7.40
C ALA A 218 19.02 5.11 7.19
N GLY A 219 18.90 4.67 5.95
CA GLY A 219 18.07 3.54 5.58
C GLY A 219 18.46 2.20 6.24
N LEU A 220 17.49 1.29 6.30
CA LEU A 220 17.57 -0.12 6.65
C LEU A 220 17.53 -0.98 5.37
N ARG A 221 18.29 -2.08 5.29
CA ARG A 221 18.46 -2.92 4.08
C ARG A 221 17.14 -3.48 3.50
N ALA A 222 17.10 -3.70 2.17
CA ALA A 222 15.93 -4.21 1.45
C ALA A 222 15.51 -5.65 1.78
N ASP A 223 16.34 -6.37 2.54
CA ASP A 223 16.13 -7.75 2.96
C ASP A 223 15.45 -7.88 4.34
N VAL A 224 15.09 -6.78 4.99
CA VAL A 224 14.40 -6.84 6.28
C VAL A 224 12.91 -7.21 6.08
N PRO A 225 12.39 -8.21 6.79
CA PRO A 225 10.98 -8.60 6.67
C PRO A 225 10.06 -7.64 7.43
N SER A 226 8.79 -7.52 7.01
CA SER A 226 7.77 -6.70 7.71
C SER A 226 7.47 -7.15 9.15
N THR A 227 7.84 -8.38 9.51
CA THR A 227 7.74 -8.93 10.88
C THR A 227 8.90 -8.49 11.79
N ALA A 228 9.96 -7.89 11.24
CA ALA A 228 11.10 -7.39 12.00
C ALA A 228 10.82 -6.10 12.78
N PHE A 229 9.68 -5.47 12.52
CA PHE A 229 9.28 -4.21 13.13
C PHE A 229 8.47 -4.47 14.39
N GLN A 230 8.95 -3.93 15.50
CA GLN A 230 8.21 -3.93 16.76
C GLN A 230 7.09 -2.89 16.77
N GLU A 231 6.26 -2.92 17.81
CA GLU A 231 5.22 -1.92 18.08
C GLU A 231 5.79 -0.50 18.04
N VAL A 232 5.05 0.43 17.41
CA VAL A 232 5.45 1.84 17.33
C VAL A 232 4.66 2.67 18.33
N LYS A 233 5.38 3.27 19.26
CA LYS A 233 4.84 4.17 20.27
C LYS A 233 4.94 5.61 19.79
N LEU A 234 3.81 6.32 19.79
CA LEU A 234 3.69 7.67 19.29
C LEU A 234 3.43 8.68 20.41
N GLN A 235 4.04 9.84 20.22
CA GLN A 235 3.74 11.05 20.98
C GLN A 235 2.98 11.98 20.05
N TYR A 236 1.72 12.30 20.38
CA TYR A 236 0.87 13.12 19.53
C TYR A 236 0.77 14.55 20.09
N PRO A 237 1.35 15.56 19.41
CA PRO A 237 1.26 16.95 19.87
C PRO A 237 -0.07 17.61 19.48
N ILE A 238 -0.64 18.38 20.40
CA ILE A 238 -1.78 19.29 20.14
C ILE A 238 -1.46 20.70 20.59
N PHE A 239 -2.06 21.67 19.91
CA PHE A 239 -2.03 23.08 20.29
C PHE A 239 -3.39 23.49 20.82
N TYR A 240 -3.41 24.25 21.90
CA TYR A 240 -4.57 25.01 22.32
C TYR A 240 -4.20 26.48 22.47
N ASN A 241 -5.20 27.35 22.38
CA ASN A 241 -5.08 28.77 22.49
C ASN A 241 -6.07 29.28 23.55
N THR A 242 -5.62 30.14 24.46
CA THR A 242 -6.50 30.72 25.50
C THR A 242 -7.47 31.76 24.95
N GLY A 243 -7.21 32.33 23.77
CA GLY A 243 -8.02 33.38 23.15
C GLY A 243 -9.16 32.91 22.24
N GLU A 244 -9.28 31.61 21.97
CA GLU A 244 -10.28 31.07 21.04
C GLU A 244 -11.45 30.36 21.77
N PRO A 245 -12.67 30.34 21.20
CA PRO A 245 -13.79 29.61 21.80
C PRO A 245 -13.51 28.12 21.98
N VAL A 246 -13.81 27.58 23.16
CA VAL A 246 -13.51 26.19 23.57
C VAL A 246 -14.04 25.16 22.56
N ASP A 247 -15.32 25.25 22.20
CA ASP A 247 -15.96 24.27 21.30
C ASP A 247 -15.38 24.31 19.88
N ALA A 248 -14.99 25.49 19.40
CA ALA A 248 -14.38 25.67 18.09
C ALA A 248 -12.99 25.00 18.04
N GLN A 249 -12.20 25.17 19.11
CA GLN A 249 -10.89 24.51 19.23
C GLN A 249 -11.02 22.99 19.31
N ILE A 250 -11.95 22.46 20.11
CA ILE A 250 -12.18 21.02 20.21
C ILE A 250 -12.55 20.46 18.84
N ARG A 251 -13.46 21.11 18.10
CA ARG A 251 -13.83 20.70 16.74
C ARG A 251 -12.64 20.67 15.79
N LYS A 252 -11.86 21.75 15.75
CA LYS A 252 -10.65 21.85 14.92
C LYS A 252 -9.62 20.77 15.26
N LEU A 253 -9.41 20.48 16.54
CA LEU A 253 -8.54 19.39 16.98
C LEU A 253 -9.04 18.02 16.50
N LYS A 254 -10.35 17.76 16.56
CA LYS A 254 -10.95 16.52 16.06
C LYS A 254 -10.78 16.36 14.56
N GLU A 255 -11.11 17.39 13.78
CA GLU A 255 -10.98 17.37 12.32
C GLU A 255 -9.52 17.16 11.91
N ASN A 256 -8.59 17.92 12.50
CA ASN A 256 -7.16 17.75 12.28
C ASN A 256 -6.68 16.36 12.69
N PHE A 257 -7.16 15.82 13.81
CA PHE A 257 -6.76 14.50 14.26
C PHE A 257 -7.23 13.42 13.28
N LEU A 258 -8.48 13.47 12.84
CA LEU A 258 -9.03 12.56 11.82
C LEU A 258 -8.21 12.61 10.51
N LEU A 259 -7.89 13.82 10.02
CA LEU A 259 -7.03 13.98 8.84
C LEU A 259 -5.65 13.37 9.07
N ASN A 260 -5.03 13.68 10.21
CA ASN A 260 -3.71 13.14 10.56
C ASN A 260 -3.71 11.62 10.72
N LEU A 261 -4.79 11.02 11.23
CA LEU A 261 -4.91 9.57 11.33
C LEU A 261 -4.78 8.91 9.97
N ILE A 262 -5.27 9.51 8.89
CA ILE A 262 -5.07 8.97 7.54
C ILE A 262 -3.58 8.78 7.22
N TYR A 263 -2.72 9.70 7.65
CA TYR A 263 -1.28 9.66 7.39
C TYR A 263 -0.49 8.90 8.46
N ILE A 264 -0.99 8.82 9.70
CA ILE A 264 -0.35 8.09 10.81
C ILE A 264 -0.68 6.59 10.74
N TYR A 265 -1.94 6.22 10.46
CA TYR A 265 -2.37 4.85 10.16
C TYR A 265 -1.96 4.35 8.79
N ASP A 266 -1.31 5.19 7.99
CA ASP A 266 -0.76 4.75 6.72
C ASP A 266 0.76 4.58 6.72
N PRO A 267 1.31 3.58 7.44
CA PRO A 267 2.68 3.17 7.17
C PRO A 267 2.81 2.39 5.84
N TYR A 268 1.70 2.07 5.13
CA TYR A 268 1.73 1.07 4.05
C TYR A 268 0.66 1.21 2.97
N SER A 269 0.31 2.39 2.47
CA SER A 269 -0.60 2.47 1.32
C SER A 269 -1.89 1.61 1.48
N TRP A 270 -2.39 1.33 2.69
CA TRP A 270 -3.23 0.14 2.91
C TRP A 270 -4.67 0.33 2.42
N VAL A 271 -5.27 1.47 2.76
CA VAL A 271 -6.57 1.91 2.23
C VAL A 271 -6.43 2.41 0.80
N LEU A 272 -5.36 3.16 0.51
CA LEU A 272 -5.09 3.83 -0.78
C LEU A 272 -4.69 2.86 -1.90
N ARG A 273 -4.02 1.74 -1.58
CA ARG A 273 -3.74 0.64 -2.52
C ARG A 273 -4.65 -0.56 -2.41
N GLY A 274 -5.67 -0.59 -1.56
CA GLY A 274 -6.67 -1.67 -1.69
C GLY A 274 -7.19 -1.79 -3.13
N ASN A 275 -7.31 -0.66 -3.83
CA ASN A 275 -7.73 -0.60 -5.23
C ASN A 275 -6.70 -1.18 -6.24
N VAL A 276 -5.46 -1.48 -5.84
CA VAL A 276 -4.41 -1.98 -6.75
C VAL A 276 -3.79 -3.28 -6.23
N ARG A 277 -3.63 -3.42 -4.91
CA ARG A 277 -3.05 -4.55 -4.19
C ARG A 277 -3.83 -5.83 -4.45
N PHE A 278 -5.15 -5.75 -4.35
CA PHE A 278 -6.02 -6.87 -4.62
C PHE A 278 -6.19 -7.16 -6.11
N ARG A 279 -5.66 -6.34 -7.02
CA ARG A 279 -6.09 -6.34 -8.43
C ARG A 279 -4.97 -6.74 -9.40
N ARG A 280 -3.83 -7.22 -8.89
CA ARG A 280 -2.64 -7.57 -9.68
C ARG A 280 -2.07 -8.93 -9.27
N GLY A 281 -1.36 -9.58 -10.19
CA GLY A 281 -0.53 -10.76 -9.90
C GLY A 281 -0.70 -11.90 -10.89
N PHE A 282 -1.93 -12.14 -11.35
CA PHE A 282 -2.25 -13.29 -12.20
C PHE A 282 -1.54 -13.25 -13.57
N HIS A 283 -1.45 -12.08 -14.22
CA HIS A 283 -0.74 -11.93 -15.49
C HIS A 283 0.75 -12.31 -15.40
N ARG A 284 1.39 -12.19 -14.22
CA ARG A 284 2.80 -12.56 -14.05
C ARG A 284 2.97 -14.07 -14.02
N GLN A 285 2.09 -14.78 -13.33
CA GLN A 285 2.10 -16.25 -13.33
C GLN A 285 1.82 -16.78 -14.74
N LEU A 286 0.82 -16.20 -15.42
CA LEU A 286 0.50 -16.54 -16.80
C LEU A 286 1.68 -16.28 -17.75
N HIS A 287 2.32 -15.12 -17.66
CA HIS A 287 3.51 -14.81 -18.46
C HIS A 287 4.66 -15.78 -18.18
N SER A 288 4.91 -16.13 -16.92
CA SER A 288 5.92 -17.13 -16.57
C SER A 288 5.59 -18.51 -17.15
N HIS A 289 4.32 -18.93 -17.14
CA HIS A 289 3.87 -20.19 -17.72
C HIS A 289 3.98 -20.18 -19.24
N ILE A 290 3.53 -19.12 -19.92
CA ILE A 290 3.67 -18.97 -21.38
C ILE A 290 5.15 -19.10 -21.77
N LYS A 291 6.06 -18.49 -21.01
CA LYS A 291 7.51 -18.57 -21.25
C LYS A 291 8.07 -19.99 -21.22
N THR A 292 7.52 -20.90 -20.42
CA THR A 292 7.97 -22.29 -20.37
C THR A 292 7.40 -23.13 -21.52
N GLN A 293 6.33 -22.68 -22.17
CA GLN A 293 5.76 -23.37 -23.32
C GLN A 293 6.66 -23.25 -24.56
N SER A 294 6.69 -24.29 -25.38
CA SER A 294 7.40 -24.28 -26.66
C SER A 294 6.51 -23.67 -27.75
N LEU A 295 6.56 -22.34 -27.89
CA LEU A 295 5.77 -21.62 -28.90
C LEU A 295 6.59 -21.32 -30.17
N PRO A 296 6.02 -21.51 -31.38
CA PRO A 296 6.69 -21.24 -32.66
C PRO A 296 6.74 -19.74 -33.01
N ILE A 297 7.12 -18.89 -32.05
CA ILE A 297 7.18 -17.43 -32.17
C ILE A 297 8.63 -16.94 -32.08
N LYS A 298 9.03 -16.00 -32.95
CA LYS A 298 10.39 -15.43 -32.99
C LYS A 298 10.62 -14.37 -31.90
N ASP A 299 9.70 -13.44 -31.73
CA ASP A 299 9.78 -12.27 -30.84
C ASP A 299 9.06 -12.50 -29.51
N ARG A 300 9.40 -13.61 -28.83
CA ARG A 300 8.75 -14.04 -27.58
C ARG A 300 8.80 -13.03 -26.44
N ASP A 301 9.87 -12.25 -26.33
CA ASP A 301 9.97 -11.20 -25.30
C ASP A 301 8.86 -10.15 -25.39
N TRP A 302 8.38 -9.90 -26.61
CA TRP A 302 7.25 -9.03 -26.86
C TRP A 302 5.94 -9.82 -26.76
N PHE A 303 5.82 -10.92 -27.51
CA PHE A 303 4.57 -11.64 -27.67
C PHE A 303 4.04 -12.25 -26.36
N ASP A 304 4.89 -12.93 -25.59
CA ASP A 304 4.49 -13.62 -24.36
C ASP A 304 3.90 -12.62 -23.34
N ARG A 305 4.48 -11.42 -23.27
CA ARG A 305 3.99 -10.34 -22.40
C ARG A 305 2.66 -9.79 -22.89
N VAL A 306 2.53 -9.53 -24.19
CA VAL A 306 1.30 -8.99 -24.79
C VAL A 306 0.15 -9.96 -24.58
N LEU A 307 0.38 -11.25 -24.87
CA LEU A 307 -0.63 -12.29 -24.72
C LEU A 307 -1.06 -12.45 -23.25
N ALA A 308 -0.11 -12.56 -22.32
CA ALA A 308 -0.43 -12.67 -20.89
C ALA A 308 -1.25 -11.47 -20.38
N HIS A 309 -0.91 -10.26 -20.82
CA HIS A 309 -1.67 -9.06 -20.46
C HIS A 309 -3.05 -9.04 -21.11
N PHE A 310 -3.16 -9.41 -22.38
CA PHE A 310 -4.43 -9.42 -23.11
C PHE A 310 -5.41 -10.45 -22.53
N LEU A 311 -4.97 -11.68 -22.26
CA LEU A 311 -5.81 -12.70 -21.63
C LEU A 311 -6.26 -12.28 -20.22
N HIS A 312 -5.36 -11.63 -19.46
CA HIS A 312 -5.73 -11.01 -18.20
C HIS A 312 -6.79 -9.92 -18.35
N ASP A 313 -6.67 -9.07 -19.37
CA ASP A 313 -7.62 -8.00 -19.65
C ASP A 313 -8.99 -8.58 -20.07
N LEU A 314 -9.03 -9.66 -20.86
CA LEU A 314 -10.28 -10.35 -21.21
C LEU A 314 -11.00 -10.90 -19.98
N ALA A 315 -10.28 -11.60 -19.09
CA ALA A 315 -10.84 -12.05 -17.82
C ALA A 315 -11.30 -10.85 -16.96
N THR A 316 -10.52 -9.77 -16.93
CA THR A 316 -10.88 -8.54 -16.19
C THR A 316 -12.19 -7.95 -16.69
N ILE A 317 -12.39 -7.87 -18.01
CA ILE A 317 -13.64 -7.39 -18.63
C ILE A 317 -14.83 -8.25 -18.20
N ARG A 318 -14.68 -9.58 -18.17
CA ARG A 318 -15.76 -10.50 -17.81
C ARG A 318 -16.23 -10.36 -16.36
N PHE A 319 -15.30 -10.04 -15.44
CA PHE A 319 -15.62 -9.95 -14.01
C PHE A 319 -15.93 -8.53 -13.51
N TRP A 320 -15.21 -7.53 -14.02
CA TRP A 320 -15.27 -6.16 -13.49
C TRP A 320 -15.57 -5.11 -14.56
N GLY A 321 -15.72 -5.52 -15.82
CA GLY A 321 -15.92 -4.60 -16.93
C GLY A 321 -14.63 -3.96 -17.43
N VAL A 322 -14.75 -3.20 -18.52
CA VAL A 322 -13.61 -2.59 -19.20
C VAL A 322 -13.01 -1.41 -18.44
N ASP A 323 -13.84 -0.70 -17.67
CA ASP A 323 -13.44 0.48 -16.90
C ASP A 323 -12.33 0.14 -15.89
N GLU A 324 -12.39 -1.08 -15.32
CA GLU A 324 -11.37 -1.59 -14.38
C GLU A 324 -9.96 -1.60 -14.99
N ILE A 325 -9.81 -1.85 -16.29
CA ILE A 325 -8.49 -1.85 -16.96
C ILE A 325 -7.91 -0.42 -16.98
N TYR A 326 -8.74 0.57 -17.28
CA TYR A 326 -8.34 1.97 -17.37
C TYR A 326 -8.13 2.56 -15.97
N ASP A 327 -9.03 2.30 -15.03
CA ASP A 327 -8.87 2.68 -13.62
C ASP A 327 -7.57 2.14 -13.05
N LEU A 328 -7.26 0.86 -13.24
CA LEU A 328 -6.01 0.27 -12.78
C LEU A 328 -4.79 0.90 -13.42
N GLN A 329 -4.88 1.30 -14.69
CA GLN A 329 -3.81 1.96 -15.40
C GLN A 329 -3.57 3.36 -14.84
N ILE A 330 -4.60 4.15 -14.64
CA ILE A 330 -4.48 5.51 -14.08
C ILE A 330 -3.97 5.44 -12.64
N LEU A 331 -4.56 4.56 -11.81
CA LEU A 331 -4.07 4.30 -10.46
C LEU A 331 -2.61 3.84 -10.45
N SER A 332 -2.13 3.12 -11.47
CA SER A 332 -0.72 2.73 -11.57
C SER A 332 0.23 3.88 -11.86
N GLU A 333 -0.25 4.88 -12.61
CA GLU A 333 0.55 5.99 -13.12
C GLU A 333 0.57 7.17 -12.15
N ASP A 334 -0.50 7.29 -11.35
CA ASP A 334 -0.65 8.27 -10.29
C ASP A 334 0.62 8.33 -9.43
N LYS A 335 1.26 9.50 -9.44
CA LYS A 335 2.46 9.76 -8.66
C LYS A 335 2.19 9.60 -7.18
N THR A 336 0.97 9.91 -6.71
CA THR A 336 0.57 9.56 -5.36
C THR A 336 0.60 8.08 -5.17
N ASN A 337 0.21 7.23 -6.12
CA ASN A 337 0.24 5.79 -5.90
C ASN A 337 1.65 5.17 -6.03
N LYS A 338 2.52 5.78 -6.87
CA LYS A 338 3.94 5.42 -7.06
C LYS A 338 4.87 5.93 -5.95
N HIS A 339 4.51 7.04 -5.31
CA HIS A 339 5.29 7.72 -4.26
C HIS A 339 4.59 7.75 -2.90
N GLN A 340 3.32 7.35 -2.81
CA GLN A 340 2.84 6.51 -1.71
C GLN A 340 3.64 5.22 -1.80
N LEU A 341 3.81 4.57 -0.67
CA LEU A 341 4.96 3.74 -0.34
C LEU A 341 5.11 2.45 -1.19
N GLY A 342 5.50 2.53 -2.49
CA GLY A 342 5.68 1.44 -3.49
C GLY A 342 5.23 1.80 -4.94
N THR A 343 5.65 1.17 -6.04
CA THR A 343 6.51 0.03 -6.30
C THR A 343 7.99 0.42 -6.31
N GLY A 344 8.77 -0.21 -5.43
CA GLY A 344 10.20 0.09 -5.26
C GLY A 344 10.52 0.87 -3.99
N LEU A 345 9.52 1.23 -3.19
CA LEU A 345 9.77 1.80 -1.88
C LEU A 345 10.08 0.71 -0.86
N ASP A 346 11.33 0.72 -0.43
CA ASP A 346 11.84 -0.01 0.70
C ASP A 346 11.51 0.80 1.97
N LEU A 347 10.53 0.34 2.77
CA LEU A 347 10.21 0.93 4.08
C LEU A 347 11.35 0.81 5.08
N LEU A 348 12.46 0.25 4.61
CA LEU A 348 13.67 0.09 5.32
C LEU A 348 14.63 1.18 4.82
N ASN A 349 14.93 1.34 3.53
CA ASN A 349 15.91 2.34 3.03
C ASN A 349 15.38 3.62 2.38
N TRP A 350 16.06 4.74 2.68
CA TRP A 350 16.21 5.90 1.79
C TRP A 350 17.54 5.77 1.02
N ASN A 351 17.57 5.91 -0.31
CA ASN A 351 18.80 6.21 -1.03
C ASN A 351 19.05 7.73 -1.10
N LYS A 352 20.25 8.18 -0.72
CA LYS A 352 20.66 9.61 -0.69
C LYS A 352 20.46 10.38 -2.02
N ALA A 353 20.28 9.67 -3.13
CA ALA A 353 20.06 10.24 -4.47
C ALA A 353 18.56 10.44 -4.83
N ASP A 354 17.63 9.91 -4.05
CA ASP A 354 16.20 10.07 -4.30
C ASP A 354 15.76 11.47 -3.83
N LYS A 355 15.37 12.34 -4.78
CA LYS A 355 14.77 13.66 -4.49
C LYS A 355 13.46 13.47 -3.71
N ARG A 356 13.34 14.18 -2.56
CA ARG A 356 12.23 14.03 -1.59
C ARG A 356 11.43 15.29 -1.30
N GLU A 357 11.65 16.35 -2.05
CA GLU A 357 10.54 17.21 -2.42
C GLU A 357 10.04 16.66 -3.74
N ILE A 358 9.00 15.84 -3.68
CA ILE A 358 8.06 15.91 -4.78
C ILE A 358 7.19 17.09 -4.37
N ASP A 359 7.21 18.16 -5.15
CA ASP A 359 6.06 19.05 -5.23
C ASP A 359 4.90 18.17 -5.69
N PHE A 360 4.32 17.47 -4.73
CA PHE A 360 3.05 16.84 -4.91
C PHE A 360 2.06 17.99 -4.87
N ASP A 361 1.84 18.54 -6.04
CA ASP A 361 0.67 19.35 -6.29
C ASP A 361 -0.49 18.35 -6.52
N PRO A 362 -1.49 18.28 -5.62
CA PRO A 362 -2.69 17.48 -5.87
C PRO A 362 -3.44 17.93 -7.13
N GLU A 363 -3.13 19.13 -7.67
CA GLU A 363 -3.59 19.64 -8.95
C GLU A 363 -2.63 19.32 -10.12
N GLU A 364 -1.47 18.66 -9.88
CA GLU A 364 -0.57 18.27 -10.97
C GLU A 364 -1.29 17.26 -11.89
N PRO A 365 -1.51 17.60 -13.17
CA PRO A 365 -2.35 16.78 -14.03
C PRO A 365 -1.72 15.41 -14.24
N GLN A 366 -2.47 14.36 -13.93
CA GLN A 366 -2.10 13.00 -14.30
C GLN A 366 -1.88 12.94 -15.82
N THR A 367 -0.72 12.43 -16.24
CA THR A 367 -0.40 12.36 -17.67
C THR A 367 -0.89 11.05 -18.27
N VAL A 368 -1.47 11.13 -19.46
CA VAL A 368 -1.87 9.94 -20.23
C VAL A 368 -0.62 9.15 -20.59
N PRO A 369 -0.52 7.86 -20.25
CA PRO A 369 0.64 7.07 -20.61
C PRO A 369 0.78 6.99 -22.14
N HIS A 370 2.02 7.10 -22.62
CA HIS A 370 2.31 6.93 -24.03
C HIS A 370 2.03 5.48 -24.45
N ILE A 371 1.00 5.28 -25.28
CA ILE A 371 0.69 3.98 -25.89
C ILE A 371 1.54 3.81 -27.16
N SER A 372 2.24 2.68 -27.26
CA SER A 372 3.00 2.24 -28.43
C SER A 372 2.83 0.73 -28.63
N PHE A 373 2.67 0.30 -29.89
CA PHE A 373 2.56 -1.12 -30.24
C PHE A 373 3.89 -1.87 -30.09
N ASP A 374 5.03 -1.19 -30.18
CA ASP A 374 6.33 -1.82 -30.01
C ASP A 374 6.68 -2.09 -28.54
N ASN A 375 6.00 -1.41 -27.61
CA ASN A 375 6.14 -1.66 -26.18
C ASN A 375 5.13 -2.73 -25.73
N PRO A 376 5.56 -3.91 -25.24
CA PRO A 376 4.64 -5.01 -24.94
C PRO A 376 3.60 -4.69 -23.85
N HIS A 377 3.95 -3.85 -22.87
CA HIS A 377 2.98 -3.44 -21.84
C HIS A 377 1.89 -2.51 -22.37
N ARG A 378 2.14 -1.85 -23.50
CA ARG A 378 1.24 -0.86 -24.11
C ARG A 378 0.55 -1.38 -25.36
N ALA A 379 1.15 -2.33 -26.05
CA ALA A 379 0.57 -3.00 -27.21
C ALA A 379 -0.75 -3.70 -26.87
N ARG A 380 -0.92 -4.18 -25.63
CA ARG A 380 -2.17 -4.74 -25.12
C ARG A 380 -3.39 -3.86 -25.39
N TYR A 381 -3.25 -2.53 -25.38
CA TYR A 381 -4.35 -1.60 -25.63
C TYR A 381 -4.86 -1.65 -27.08
N VAL A 382 -3.99 -2.01 -28.03
CA VAL A 382 -4.40 -2.20 -29.43
C VAL A 382 -5.26 -3.45 -29.57
N LEU A 383 -4.87 -4.55 -28.91
CA LEU A 383 -5.68 -5.78 -28.87
C LEU A 383 -7.00 -5.55 -28.11
N LEU A 384 -6.96 -4.77 -27.02
CA LEU A 384 -8.15 -4.36 -26.28
C LEU A 384 -9.11 -3.56 -27.19
N ASP A 385 -8.61 -2.62 -27.98
CA ASP A 385 -9.43 -1.86 -28.93
C ASP A 385 -10.08 -2.77 -29.99
N ALA A 386 -9.30 -3.70 -30.55
CA ALA A 386 -9.80 -4.68 -31.51
C ALA A 386 -10.89 -5.58 -30.91
N TYR A 387 -10.66 -6.10 -29.71
CA TYR A 387 -11.66 -6.88 -28.99
C TYR A 387 -12.91 -6.05 -28.65
N ARG A 388 -12.77 -4.79 -28.21
CA ARG A 388 -13.92 -3.93 -27.92
C ARG A 388 -14.79 -3.63 -29.14
N ARG A 389 -14.19 -3.57 -30.35
CA ARG A 389 -14.92 -3.27 -31.59
C ARG A 389 -15.51 -4.51 -32.26
N TYR A 390 -14.78 -5.62 -32.23
CA TYR A 390 -15.10 -6.81 -33.02
C TYR A 390 -15.39 -8.05 -32.17
N GLY A 391 -15.25 -7.96 -30.85
CA GLY A 391 -15.57 -9.03 -29.90
C GLY A 391 -14.88 -10.34 -30.24
N ASP A 392 -15.67 -11.42 -30.22
CA ASP A 392 -15.22 -12.78 -30.50
C ASP A 392 -14.68 -12.95 -31.92
N THR A 393 -15.11 -12.15 -32.90
CA THR A 393 -14.55 -12.20 -34.26
C THR A 393 -13.04 -11.92 -34.28
N PHE A 394 -12.59 -10.95 -33.48
CA PHE A 394 -11.15 -10.70 -33.34
C PHE A 394 -10.44 -11.80 -32.56
N LEU A 395 -11.07 -12.29 -31.49
CA LEU A 395 -10.52 -13.34 -30.65
C LEU A 395 -10.30 -14.63 -31.46
N ASP A 396 -11.28 -15.02 -32.27
CA ASP A 396 -11.26 -16.22 -33.11
C ASP A 396 -10.26 -16.10 -34.26
N ALA A 397 -10.13 -14.92 -34.87
CA ALA A 397 -9.10 -14.64 -35.86
C ALA A 397 -7.70 -14.80 -35.26
N LEU A 398 -7.48 -14.26 -34.06
CA LEU A 398 -6.20 -14.35 -33.36
C LEU A 398 -5.84 -15.79 -33.00
N VAL A 399 -6.81 -16.55 -32.48
CA VAL A 399 -6.63 -17.96 -32.10
C VAL A 399 -6.43 -18.85 -33.32
N SER A 400 -7.21 -18.66 -34.38
CA SER A 400 -7.05 -19.41 -35.64
C SER A 400 -5.66 -19.22 -36.24
N ARG A 401 -5.16 -17.97 -36.26
CA ARG A 401 -3.80 -17.65 -36.72
C ARG A 401 -2.73 -18.29 -35.83
N PHE A 402 -2.97 -18.35 -34.53
CA PHE A 402 -2.05 -18.97 -33.57
C PHE A 402 -1.96 -20.49 -33.73
N HIS A 403 -3.08 -21.18 -33.94
CA HIS A 403 -3.11 -22.62 -34.19
C HIS A 403 -2.58 -23.02 -35.57
N ALA A 404 -2.68 -22.12 -36.56
CA ALA A 404 -2.19 -22.36 -37.91
C ALA A 404 -0.67 -22.16 -38.10
N ILE A 405 0.10 -21.99 -37.02
CA ILE A 405 1.54 -21.74 -37.13
C ILE A 405 2.30 -23.06 -37.43
N GLU A 406 2.75 -23.23 -38.66
CA GLU A 406 3.56 -24.39 -39.07
C GLU A 406 5.09 -24.18 -38.90
N GLY A 407 5.55 -22.97 -38.56
CA GLY A 407 6.97 -22.63 -38.42
C GLY A 407 7.23 -21.38 -37.59
N ARG A 408 8.48 -20.90 -37.48
CA ARG A 408 8.77 -19.71 -36.65
C ARG A 408 8.24 -18.41 -37.28
N THR A 409 7.17 -17.86 -36.70
CA THR A 409 6.51 -16.62 -37.16
C THR A 409 6.76 -15.46 -36.19
N SER A 410 6.61 -14.22 -36.66
CA SER A 410 6.64 -13.06 -35.76
C SER A 410 5.29 -12.91 -35.06
N GLY A 411 5.29 -12.83 -33.73
CA GLY A 411 4.12 -12.56 -32.92
C GLY A 411 3.50 -11.20 -33.22
N LYS A 412 4.32 -10.17 -33.48
CA LYS A 412 3.82 -8.88 -33.99
C LYS A 412 3.08 -9.03 -35.31
N GLN A 413 3.61 -9.82 -36.25
CA GLN A 413 2.94 -10.03 -37.55
C GLN A 413 1.63 -10.80 -37.38
N LEU A 414 1.64 -11.84 -36.56
CA LEU A 414 0.45 -12.61 -36.23
C LEU A 414 -0.69 -11.71 -35.71
N VAL A 415 -0.38 -10.81 -34.77
CA VAL A 415 -1.36 -9.84 -34.24
C VAL A 415 -1.84 -8.89 -35.33
N ARG A 416 -0.95 -8.41 -36.22
CA ARG A 416 -1.34 -7.56 -37.35
C ARG A 416 -2.32 -8.30 -38.27
N ASP A 417 -1.99 -9.51 -38.68
CA ASP A 417 -2.81 -10.33 -39.57
C ASP A 417 -4.20 -10.59 -38.95
N ALA A 418 -4.26 -10.90 -37.66
CA ALA A 418 -5.53 -11.09 -36.95
C ALA A 418 -6.39 -9.81 -36.89
N ILE A 419 -5.77 -8.63 -36.75
CA ILE A 419 -6.47 -7.35 -36.82
C ILE A 419 -7.04 -7.13 -38.23
N GLU A 420 -6.25 -7.40 -39.27
CA GLU A 420 -6.68 -7.24 -40.66
C GLU A 420 -7.85 -8.16 -41.00
N ASP A 421 -7.77 -9.42 -40.61
CA ASP A 421 -8.83 -10.41 -40.81
C ASP A 421 -10.13 -9.99 -40.12
N ALA A 422 -10.05 -9.54 -38.87
CA ALA A 422 -11.23 -9.20 -38.09
C ALA A 422 -11.85 -7.84 -38.48
N SER A 423 -11.02 -6.87 -38.87
CA SER A 423 -11.46 -5.50 -39.13
C SER A 423 -11.70 -5.18 -40.61
N GLY A 424 -11.11 -5.96 -41.53
CA GLY A 424 -11.03 -5.62 -42.95
C GLY A 424 -10.16 -4.39 -43.26
N VAL A 425 -9.41 -3.87 -42.27
CA VAL A 425 -8.57 -2.68 -42.40
C VAL A 425 -7.11 -3.08 -42.20
N SER A 426 -6.20 -2.56 -43.05
CA SER A 426 -4.77 -2.83 -42.89
C SER A 426 -4.25 -2.43 -41.51
N ALA A 427 -3.41 -3.25 -40.91
CA ALA A 427 -2.92 -3.06 -39.54
C ALA A 427 -2.15 -1.74 -39.40
N ASP A 428 -1.44 -1.32 -40.45
CA ASP A 428 -0.73 -0.03 -40.49
C ASP A 428 -1.66 1.18 -40.38
N LYS A 429 -2.93 1.05 -40.79
CA LYS A 429 -3.96 2.07 -40.59
C LYS A 429 -4.69 1.89 -39.26
N TYR A 430 -4.98 0.65 -38.90
CA TYR A 430 -5.72 0.32 -37.69
C TYR A 430 -4.97 0.70 -36.41
N ILE A 431 -3.70 0.28 -36.28
CA ILE A 431 -2.91 0.42 -35.06
C ILE A 431 -2.79 1.89 -34.60
N PRO A 432 -2.44 2.87 -35.47
CA PRO A 432 -2.41 4.27 -35.08
C PRO A 432 -3.79 4.80 -34.64
N ALA A 433 -4.87 4.37 -35.29
CA ALA A 433 -6.23 4.76 -34.96
C ALA A 433 -6.66 4.20 -33.59
N ALA A 434 -6.38 2.92 -33.33
CA ALA A 434 -6.61 2.27 -32.04
C ALA A 434 -5.82 2.97 -30.92
N ILE A 435 -4.54 3.29 -31.14
CA ILE A 435 -3.72 4.05 -30.19
C ILE A 435 -4.35 5.40 -29.87
N LYS A 436 -4.85 6.13 -30.88
CA LYS A 436 -5.52 7.43 -30.69
C LYS A 436 -6.81 7.27 -29.88
N ALA A 437 -7.62 6.25 -30.17
CA ALA A 437 -8.86 5.97 -29.45
C ALA A 437 -8.59 5.62 -27.98
N GLN A 438 -7.68 4.70 -27.72
CA GLN A 438 -7.32 4.26 -26.36
C GLN A 438 -6.70 5.36 -25.52
N ARG A 439 -5.89 6.25 -26.12
CA ARG A 439 -5.41 7.47 -25.43
C ARG A 439 -6.56 8.40 -25.05
N SER A 440 -7.57 8.52 -25.91
CA SER A 440 -8.73 9.37 -25.64
C SER A 440 -9.59 8.78 -24.53
N GLU A 441 -9.71 7.45 -24.46
CA GLU A 441 -10.40 6.77 -23.37
C GLU A 441 -9.66 6.96 -22.04
N LEU A 442 -8.34 6.71 -21.99
CA LEU A 442 -7.54 6.94 -20.78
C LEU A 442 -7.65 8.38 -20.25
N LYS A 443 -7.83 9.38 -21.12
CA LYS A 443 -8.05 10.78 -20.70
C LYS A 443 -9.33 10.94 -19.89
N ARG A 444 -10.38 10.16 -20.17
CA ARG A 444 -11.66 10.24 -19.44
C ARG A 444 -11.54 9.73 -18.00
N PHE A 445 -10.54 8.89 -17.73
CA PHE A 445 -10.26 8.32 -16.42
C PHE A 445 -9.24 9.12 -15.62
N LEU A 446 -8.64 10.16 -16.20
CA LEU A 446 -7.87 11.12 -15.42
C LEU A 446 -8.84 11.81 -14.45
N ARG A 447 -8.49 11.84 -13.16
CA ARG A 447 -9.28 12.56 -12.15
C ARG A 447 -9.29 14.05 -12.54
N ASN A 448 -10.49 14.63 -12.64
CA ASN A 448 -10.66 16.08 -12.67
C ASN A 448 -10.36 16.68 -11.30
#